data_AF-A0A1G5AN83-F1
#
_entry.id   AF-A0A1G5AN83-F1
#
_cell.length_a   1.000
_cell.length_b   1.000
_cell.length_c   1.000
_cell.angle_alpha   90.00
_cell.angle_beta   90.00
_cell.angle_gamma   90.00
#
_symmetry.space_group_name_H-M   'P 1'
#
loop_
_entity.id
_entity.type
_entity.pdbx_description
1 polymer ?
#
loop_
_entity_poly.entity_id
_entity_poly.type
_entity_poly.pdbx_seq_one_letter_code
_entity_poly.pdbx_strand_id
1 'polypeptide(L)'
;MTGSEIRTFEVSFQVPSWDCGPTGRMVPAAMLRYFQEGAMRHSDAAHGAFDRVGEFGLFWVLAGMRVAFETLPMRGESVHITTWHGGRSRLLFYRAFKAVGDDGRPLASAVSSFALVNSETRKMVRTSAFPVKIPVCDLGDEHQALIPDRLDAMDVPGGGLHWQAGFRDLDINGHVNNVRYAEWVLETVPPEVLMNRHLACLELEFKHEIRFGEALRSVGTPAEEPGLFEHAVVKDKDILACRARTLWRPEGSYPAPGGGRVSLR
;
A
#
# COMPACT_ATOMS: atom_id res chain seq x y z
N MET A 1 -4.87 -26.55 25.10
CA MET A 1 -4.39 -25.20 25.48
C MET A 1 -4.85 -24.25 24.38
N THR A 2 -5.91 -23.49 24.65
CA THR A 2 -6.52 -22.53 23.71
C THR A 2 -5.65 -21.27 23.67
N GLY A 3 -4.68 -21.24 22.76
CA GLY A 3 -3.93 -20.03 22.47
C GLY A 3 -4.90 -18.95 22.00
N SER A 4 -4.87 -17.79 22.64
CA SER A 4 -5.64 -16.61 22.23
C SER A 4 -5.34 -16.30 20.76
N GLU A 5 -6.35 -16.37 19.89
CA GLU A 5 -6.23 -15.95 18.50
C GLU A 5 -5.80 -14.47 18.45
N ILE A 6 -4.63 -14.18 17.89
CA ILE A 6 -4.16 -12.81 17.69
C ILE A 6 -4.97 -12.21 16.54
N ARG A 7 -5.97 -11.40 16.87
CA ARG A 7 -6.87 -10.78 15.89
C ARG A 7 -6.34 -9.43 15.39
N THR A 8 -5.74 -8.69 16.31
CA THR A 8 -5.10 -7.41 16.08
C THR A 8 -3.65 -7.50 16.54
N PHE A 9 -2.77 -6.78 15.88
CA PHE A 9 -1.35 -6.73 16.24
C PHE A 9 -0.87 -5.28 16.24
N GLU A 10 -0.11 -4.93 17.27
CA GLU A 10 0.42 -3.59 17.47
C GLU A 10 1.95 -3.61 17.43
N VAL A 11 2.52 -2.65 16.71
CA VAL A 11 3.97 -2.45 16.62
C VAL A 11 4.28 -0.97 16.60
N SER A 12 5.40 -0.59 17.19
CA SER A 12 5.85 0.80 17.21
C SER A 12 7.20 0.95 16.53
N PHE A 13 7.39 2.07 15.84
CA PHE A 13 8.64 2.44 15.17
C PHE A 13 9.00 3.87 15.56
N GLN A 14 10.29 4.14 15.74
CA GLN A 14 10.80 5.50 15.77
C GLN A 14 11.25 5.90 14.37
N VAL A 15 10.86 7.08 13.90
CA VAL A 15 11.17 7.54 12.54
C VAL A 15 12.66 7.89 12.42
N PRO A 16 13.46 7.13 11.65
CA PRO A 16 14.87 7.41 11.44
C PRO A 16 15.07 8.50 10.39
N SER A 17 16.29 9.04 10.31
CA SER A 17 16.61 10.12 9.37
C SER A 17 16.45 9.75 7.89
N TRP A 18 16.73 8.50 7.51
CA TRP A 18 16.68 8.04 6.11
C TRP A 18 15.25 7.78 5.59
N ASP A 19 14.25 7.76 6.47
CA ASP A 19 12.85 7.67 6.07
C ASP A 19 12.22 9.06 5.88
N CYS A 20 12.98 10.14 6.08
CA CYS A 20 12.52 11.51 5.92
C CYS A 20 12.98 12.12 4.59
N GLY A 21 12.11 12.93 4.00
CA GLY A 21 12.42 13.74 2.81
C GLY A 21 13.06 15.09 3.16
N PRO A 22 13.23 15.98 2.16
CA PRO A 22 13.86 17.30 2.34
C PRO A 22 13.17 18.20 3.37
N THR A 23 11.89 17.97 3.67
CA THR A 23 11.11 18.71 4.67
C THR A 23 11.33 18.23 6.11
N GLY A 24 12.13 17.17 6.32
CA GLY A 24 12.30 16.51 7.61
C GLY A 24 11.12 15.63 8.04
N ARG A 25 10.02 15.62 7.26
CA ARG A 25 8.89 14.71 7.41
C ARG A 25 9.20 13.36 6.78
N MET A 26 8.63 12.31 7.35
CA MET A 26 8.59 10.98 6.77
C MET A 26 8.07 11.05 5.33
N VAL A 27 8.72 10.34 4.40
CA VAL A 27 8.20 10.18 3.04
C VAL A 27 7.05 9.17 3.02
N PRO A 28 6.00 9.36 2.20
CA PRO A 28 4.84 8.45 2.21
C PRO A 28 5.18 6.97 2.03
N ALA A 29 6.16 6.67 1.17
CA ALA A 29 6.62 5.30 0.93
C ALA A 29 7.19 4.62 2.19
N ALA A 30 7.74 5.38 3.15
CA ALA A 30 8.21 4.84 4.42
C ALA A 30 7.06 4.32 5.30
N MET A 31 5.93 5.03 5.32
CA MET A 31 4.73 4.55 6.03
C MET A 31 4.26 3.20 5.48
N LEU A 32 4.30 3.01 4.15
CA LEU A 32 3.99 1.72 3.53
C LEU A 32 4.97 0.61 3.95
N ARG A 33 6.26 0.92 4.11
CA ARG A 33 7.24 -0.04 4.68
C ARG A 33 6.85 -0.46 6.09
N TYR A 34 6.43 0.49 6.92
CA TYR A 34 6.08 0.21 8.31
C TYR A 34 4.79 -0.62 8.40
N PHE A 35 3.82 -0.36 7.52
CA PHE A 35 2.64 -1.21 7.37
C PHE A 35 3.01 -2.63 6.95
N GLN A 36 3.89 -2.79 5.95
CA GLN A 36 4.35 -4.10 5.50
C GLN A 36 5.06 -4.86 6.63
N GLU A 37 5.97 -4.21 7.37
CA GLU A 37 6.65 -4.80 8.52
C GLU A 37 5.67 -5.19 9.63
N GLY A 38 4.68 -4.35 9.94
CA GLY A 38 3.63 -4.67 10.91
C GLY A 38 2.80 -5.89 10.48
N ALA A 39 2.52 -6.03 9.19
CA ALA A 39 1.84 -7.21 8.66
C ALA A 39 2.68 -8.48 8.81
N MET A 40 3.98 -8.42 8.53
CA MET A 40 4.90 -9.55 8.68
C MET A 40 5.00 -9.99 10.14
N ARG A 41 5.21 -9.06 11.07
CA ARG A 41 5.28 -9.36 12.50
C ARG A 41 3.97 -9.92 13.06
N HIS A 42 2.83 -9.47 12.54
CA HIS A 42 1.54 -10.08 12.87
C HIS A 42 1.50 -11.54 12.38
N SER A 43 1.96 -11.83 11.16
CA SER A 43 2.03 -13.21 10.65
C SER A 43 2.91 -14.09 11.54
N ASP A 44 4.11 -13.62 11.89
CA ASP A 44 5.05 -14.34 12.75
C ASP A 44 4.44 -14.65 14.13
N ALA A 45 3.81 -13.64 14.75
CA ALA A 45 3.14 -13.79 16.04
C ALA A 45 1.95 -14.77 15.97
N ALA A 46 1.25 -14.81 14.85
CA ALA A 46 0.16 -15.75 14.57
C ALA A 46 0.64 -17.12 14.05
N HIS A 47 1.91 -17.47 14.30
CA HIS A 47 2.54 -18.73 13.90
C HIS A 47 2.53 -19.00 12.39
N GLY A 48 2.64 -17.94 11.59
CA GLY A 48 2.73 -18.02 10.13
C GLY A 48 1.49 -18.60 9.47
N ALA A 49 0.30 -18.51 10.10
CA ALA A 49 -0.92 -19.09 9.54
C ALA A 49 -1.21 -18.58 8.12
N PHE A 50 -0.88 -17.32 7.82
CA PHE A 50 -0.98 -16.73 6.49
C PHE A 50 0.11 -17.25 5.52
N ASP A 51 1.30 -17.58 6.03
CA ASP A 51 2.46 -18.04 5.26
C ASP A 51 2.34 -19.51 4.82
N ARG A 52 1.42 -20.27 5.44
CA ARG A 52 1.08 -21.66 5.06
C ARG A 52 0.41 -21.80 3.68
N VAL A 53 0.19 -20.70 2.97
CA VAL A 53 -0.43 -20.69 1.63
C VAL A 53 0.25 -21.64 0.65
N GLY A 54 1.58 -21.78 0.75
CA GLY A 54 2.38 -22.67 -0.10
C GLY A 54 2.04 -24.16 0.05
N GLU A 55 1.56 -24.59 1.23
CA GLU A 55 1.14 -25.97 1.49
C GLU A 55 -0.05 -26.40 0.61
N PHE A 56 -0.78 -25.43 0.05
CA PHE A 56 -1.96 -25.65 -0.77
C PHE A 56 -1.69 -25.41 -2.27
N GLY A 57 -0.43 -25.27 -2.68
CA GLY A 57 -0.09 -24.94 -4.07
C GLY A 57 -0.56 -23.54 -4.47
N LEU A 58 -0.58 -22.62 -3.50
CA LEU A 58 -1.02 -21.24 -3.67
C LEU A 58 0.09 -20.27 -3.24
N PHE A 59 0.02 -19.04 -3.72
CA PHE A 59 0.81 -17.92 -3.19
C PHE A 59 -0.02 -16.64 -3.18
N TRP A 60 0.38 -15.70 -2.32
CA TRP A 60 -0.26 -14.40 -2.19
C TRP A 60 0.30 -13.42 -3.22
N VAL A 61 -0.59 -12.65 -3.82
CA VAL A 61 -0.22 -11.44 -4.56
C VAL A 61 -0.97 -10.25 -3.99
N LEU A 62 -0.26 -9.15 -3.76
CA LEU A 62 -0.90 -7.88 -3.42
C LEU A 62 -1.62 -7.37 -4.67
N ALA A 63 -2.95 -7.27 -4.61
CA ALA A 63 -3.77 -6.80 -5.72
C ALA A 63 -3.91 -5.27 -5.70
N GLY A 64 -3.96 -4.67 -4.52
CA GLY A 64 -3.99 -3.23 -4.38
C GLY A 64 -3.83 -2.76 -2.94
N MET A 65 -3.62 -1.45 -2.79
CA MET A 65 -3.52 -0.79 -1.50
C MET A 65 -4.01 0.65 -1.63
N ARG A 66 -4.86 1.09 -0.69
CA ARG A 66 -5.29 2.47 -0.60
C ARG A 66 -4.99 2.99 0.79
N VAL A 67 -4.37 4.16 0.84
CA VAL A 67 -3.87 4.80 2.05
C VAL A 67 -4.42 6.21 2.10
N ALA A 68 -5.14 6.53 3.17
CA ALA A 68 -5.42 7.90 3.56
C ALA A 68 -4.31 8.37 4.48
N PHE A 69 -3.80 9.57 4.22
CA PHE A 69 -2.80 10.21 5.03
C PHE A 69 -3.41 11.44 5.68
N GLU A 70 -3.43 11.46 7.01
CA GLU A 70 -3.79 12.64 7.77
C GLU A 70 -2.56 13.52 7.92
N THR A 71 -1.45 13.00 8.45
CA THR A 71 -0.20 13.74 8.57
C THR A 71 0.99 12.79 8.69
N LEU A 72 2.14 13.19 8.17
CA LEU A 72 3.36 12.40 8.24
C LEU A 72 4.28 12.90 9.36
N PRO A 73 4.78 11.98 10.22
CA PRO A 73 5.61 12.32 11.37
C PRO A 73 6.97 12.89 10.95
N MET A 74 7.59 13.66 11.83
CA MET A 74 8.95 14.17 11.72
C MET A 74 9.96 13.11 12.17
N ARG A 75 11.22 13.32 11.78
CA ARG A 75 12.36 12.54 12.30
C ARG A 75 12.35 12.50 13.83
N GLY A 76 12.47 11.31 14.40
CA GLY A 76 12.58 11.07 15.84
C GLY A 76 11.24 10.91 16.57
N GLU A 77 10.11 11.26 15.93
CA GLU A 77 8.78 10.96 16.46
C GLU A 77 8.49 9.44 16.37
N SER A 78 7.51 8.99 17.15
CA SER A 78 7.06 7.59 17.13
C SER A 78 5.84 7.40 16.22
N VAL A 79 5.72 6.20 15.66
CA VAL A 79 4.56 5.73 14.92
C VAL A 79 4.11 4.42 15.53
N HIS A 80 2.87 4.38 16.02
CA HIS A 80 2.23 3.16 16.51
C HIS A 80 1.26 2.65 15.45
N ILE A 81 1.49 1.42 14.98
CA ILE A 81 0.68 0.78 13.95
C ILE A 81 -0.11 -0.34 14.58
N THR A 82 -1.42 -0.32 14.36
CA THR A 82 -2.32 -1.45 14.58
C THR A 82 -2.67 -2.07 13.23
N THR A 83 -2.55 -3.39 13.08
CA THR A 83 -2.97 -4.14 11.87
C THR A 83 -3.83 -5.34 12.21
N TRP A 84 -4.81 -5.64 11.34
CA TRP A 84 -5.69 -6.79 11.48
C TRP A 84 -6.17 -7.29 10.12
N HIS A 85 -6.63 -8.54 10.08
CA HIS A 85 -7.32 -9.08 8.93
C HIS A 85 -8.78 -8.59 8.91
N GLY A 86 -9.17 -7.91 7.83
CA GLY A 86 -10.48 -7.28 7.65
C GLY A 86 -11.49 -8.16 6.91
N GLY A 87 -11.35 -9.49 6.99
CA GLY A 87 -12.21 -10.41 6.26
C GLY A 87 -11.79 -10.65 4.81
N ARG A 88 -12.75 -11.06 3.99
CA ARG A 88 -12.54 -11.43 2.59
C ARG A 88 -13.81 -11.29 1.76
N SER A 89 -13.63 -11.00 0.47
CA SER A 89 -14.65 -11.17 -0.56
C SER A 89 -14.52 -12.54 -1.26
N ARG A 90 -15.21 -12.71 -2.39
CA ARG A 90 -15.10 -13.92 -3.23
C ARG A 90 -13.68 -14.17 -3.74
N LEU A 91 -12.91 -13.11 -4.00
CA LEU A 91 -11.59 -13.18 -4.65
C LEU A 91 -10.45 -12.56 -3.84
N LEU A 92 -10.75 -11.66 -2.89
CA LEU A 92 -9.74 -10.89 -2.19
C LEU A 92 -9.82 -11.08 -0.68
N PHE A 93 -8.68 -11.11 -0.01
CA PHE A 93 -8.54 -10.94 1.44
C PHE A 93 -8.17 -9.50 1.73
N TYR A 94 -8.65 -8.96 2.85
CA TYR A 94 -8.35 -7.60 3.24
C TYR A 94 -7.49 -7.57 4.50
N ARG A 95 -6.51 -6.66 4.52
CA ARG A 95 -5.75 -6.33 5.73
C ARG A 95 -5.78 -4.82 5.92
N ALA A 96 -6.18 -4.41 7.11
CA ALA A 96 -6.26 -3.02 7.49
C ALA A 96 -5.08 -2.60 8.37
N PHE A 97 -4.84 -1.30 8.35
CA PHE A 97 -3.81 -0.63 9.14
C PHE A 97 -4.33 0.69 9.66
N LYS A 98 -3.89 1.05 10.86
CA LYS A 98 -4.06 2.37 11.47
C LYS A 98 -2.73 2.78 12.08
N ALA A 99 -2.26 3.99 11.77
CA ALA A 99 -1.06 4.59 12.33
C ALA A 99 -1.43 5.82 13.16
N VAL A 100 -0.90 5.90 14.38
CA VAL A 100 -1.06 7.06 15.28
C VAL A 100 0.28 7.48 15.88
N GLY A 101 0.40 8.76 16.27
CA GLY A 101 1.55 9.28 17.02
C GLY A 101 1.46 9.01 18.52
N ASP A 102 2.50 9.36 19.28
CA ASP A 102 2.56 9.22 20.76
C ASP A 102 1.40 9.93 21.47
N ASP A 103 0.90 11.03 20.90
CA ASP A 103 -0.23 11.82 21.40
C ASP A 103 -1.60 11.28 20.95
N GLY A 104 -1.64 10.15 20.24
CA GLY A 104 -2.84 9.55 19.68
C GLY A 104 -3.35 10.24 18.43
N ARG A 105 -2.64 11.23 17.87
CA ARG A 105 -3.05 11.89 16.62
C ARG A 105 -3.06 10.88 15.46
N PRO A 106 -4.07 10.90 14.57
CA PRO A 106 -4.07 10.05 13.39
C PRO A 106 -2.95 10.48 12.43
N LEU A 107 -2.23 9.50 11.88
CA LEU A 107 -1.16 9.73 10.91
C LEU A 107 -1.56 9.20 9.53
N ALA A 108 -2.00 7.94 9.46
CA ALA A 108 -2.46 7.31 8.24
C ALA A 108 -3.38 6.13 8.56
N SER A 109 -4.30 5.82 7.64
CA SER A 109 -5.09 4.60 7.63
C SER A 109 -5.00 3.93 6.26
N ALA A 110 -4.97 2.61 6.22
CA ALA A 110 -4.86 1.87 4.97
C ALA A 110 -5.64 0.58 4.94
N VAL A 111 -6.06 0.17 3.75
CA VAL A 111 -6.46 -1.20 3.46
C VAL A 111 -5.70 -1.71 2.25
N SER A 112 -5.21 -2.93 2.38
CA SER A 112 -4.57 -3.71 1.32
C SER A 112 -5.46 -4.89 0.95
N SER A 113 -5.47 -5.25 -0.33
CA SER A 113 -6.19 -6.41 -0.85
C SER A 113 -5.22 -7.44 -1.42
N PHE A 114 -5.40 -8.70 -1.04
CA PHE A 114 -4.57 -9.82 -1.48
C PHE A 114 -5.39 -10.84 -2.25
N ALA A 115 -4.87 -11.30 -3.37
CA ALA A 115 -5.46 -12.41 -4.12
C ALA A 115 -4.64 -13.68 -3.91
N LEU A 116 -5.33 -14.82 -4.00
CA LEU A 116 -4.69 -16.13 -4.09
C LEU A 116 -4.43 -16.47 -5.55
N VAL A 117 -3.22 -16.94 -5.84
CA VAL A 117 -2.85 -17.44 -7.16
C VAL A 117 -2.38 -18.88 -7.04
N ASN A 118 -2.87 -19.73 -7.93
CA ASN A 118 -2.41 -21.11 -8.01
C ASN A 118 -1.00 -21.17 -8.62
N SER A 119 -0.09 -21.88 -7.96
CA SER A 119 1.34 -21.92 -8.30
C SER A 119 1.61 -22.51 -9.70
N GLU A 120 0.85 -23.52 -10.10
CA GLU A 120 1.01 -24.22 -11.38
C GLU A 120 0.39 -23.44 -12.55
N THR A 121 -0.89 -23.09 -12.43
CA THR A 121 -1.65 -22.44 -13.50
C THR A 121 -1.37 -20.95 -13.63
N ARG A 122 -0.78 -20.34 -12.58
CA ARG A 122 -0.57 -18.89 -12.44
C ARG A 122 -1.86 -18.08 -12.57
N LYS A 123 -3.01 -18.68 -12.25
CA LYS A 123 -4.34 -18.03 -12.30
C LYS A 123 -4.84 -17.69 -10.90
N MET A 124 -5.52 -16.56 -10.79
CA MET A 124 -6.23 -16.17 -9.58
C MET A 124 -7.33 -17.20 -9.23
N VAL A 125 -7.43 -17.56 -7.95
CA VAL A 125 -8.44 -18.49 -7.44
C VAL A 125 -9.31 -17.83 -6.36
N ARG A 126 -10.42 -18.49 -6.02
CA ARG A 126 -11.33 -18.01 -4.96
C ARG A 126 -10.67 -18.08 -3.59
N THR A 127 -11.08 -17.20 -2.69
CA THR A 127 -10.62 -17.17 -1.30
C THR A 127 -10.95 -18.44 -0.51
N SER A 128 -11.90 -19.24 -0.98
CA SER A 128 -12.22 -20.57 -0.44
C SER A 128 -11.17 -21.64 -0.72
N ALA A 129 -10.24 -21.40 -1.65
CA ALA A 129 -9.14 -22.32 -1.94
C ALA A 129 -8.10 -22.38 -0.81
N PHE A 130 -8.08 -21.38 0.08
CA PHE A 130 -7.25 -21.37 1.27
C PHE A 130 -8.09 -21.75 2.51
N PRO A 131 -7.94 -22.99 3.04
CA PRO A 131 -8.83 -23.52 4.06
C PRO A 131 -8.44 -23.11 5.49
N VAL A 132 -7.26 -22.52 5.68
CA VAL A 132 -6.80 -22.07 6.99
C VAL A 132 -7.70 -20.93 7.48
N LYS A 133 -8.22 -21.07 8.71
CA LYS A 133 -9.00 -20.02 9.35
C LYS A 133 -8.04 -18.93 9.84
N ILE A 134 -8.22 -17.73 9.32
CA ILE A 134 -7.54 -16.53 9.78
C ILE A 134 -8.52 -15.79 10.70
N PRO A 135 -8.12 -15.42 11.94
CA PRO A 135 -8.94 -14.56 12.79
C PRO A 135 -9.15 -13.20 12.13
N VAL A 136 -10.39 -12.72 12.10
CA VAL A 136 -10.76 -11.45 11.45
C VAL A 136 -11.43 -10.50 12.43
N CYS A 137 -11.21 -9.21 12.23
CA CYS A 137 -11.99 -8.14 12.87
C CYS A 137 -12.80 -7.40 11.80
N ASP A 138 -13.89 -6.77 12.23
CA ASP A 138 -14.61 -5.84 11.35
C ASP A 138 -13.69 -4.69 10.93
N LEU A 139 -13.85 -4.23 9.70
CA LEU A 139 -13.07 -3.10 9.20
C LEU A 139 -13.51 -1.78 9.86
N GLY A 140 -14.79 -1.64 10.21
CA GLY A 140 -15.40 -0.35 10.51
C GLY A 140 -15.58 0.51 9.26
N ASP A 141 -16.46 1.51 9.36
CA ASP A 141 -16.87 2.33 8.21
C ASP A 141 -15.69 3.10 7.58
N GLU A 142 -14.74 3.56 8.41
CA GLU A 142 -13.55 4.30 7.95
C GLU A 142 -12.67 3.45 7.03
N HIS A 143 -12.33 2.22 7.43
CA HIS A 143 -11.49 1.33 6.61
C HIS A 143 -12.28 0.68 5.47
N GLN A 144 -13.59 0.48 5.58
CA GLN A 144 -14.40 0.03 4.44
C GLN A 144 -14.32 1.01 3.26
N ALA A 145 -14.28 2.31 3.52
CA ALA A 145 -14.09 3.34 2.49
C ALA A 145 -12.68 3.35 1.88
N LEU A 146 -11.73 2.61 2.47
CA LEU A 146 -10.37 2.47 2.00
C LEU A 146 -10.11 1.12 1.31
N ILE A 147 -11.11 0.26 1.15
CA ILE A 147 -10.95 -0.94 0.31
C ILE A 147 -10.51 -0.48 -1.09
N PRO A 148 -9.37 -0.96 -1.62
CA PRO A 148 -8.88 -0.51 -2.92
C PRO A 148 -9.89 -0.82 -4.02
N ASP A 149 -10.23 0.20 -4.80
CA ASP A 149 -11.11 0.09 -5.95
C ASP A 149 -10.31 -0.27 -7.21
N ARG A 150 -11.01 -0.74 -8.23
CA ARG A 150 -10.42 -0.91 -9.56
C ARG A 150 -10.26 0.49 -10.16
N LEU A 151 -9.03 0.87 -10.47
CA LEU A 151 -8.75 2.13 -11.15
C LEU A 151 -9.12 2.05 -12.63
N ASP A 152 -9.70 3.13 -13.12
CA ASP A 152 -10.04 3.27 -14.53
C ASP A 152 -8.81 3.17 -15.43
N ALA A 153 -9.04 2.84 -16.70
CA ALA A 153 -7.96 2.85 -17.66
C ALA A 153 -7.58 4.29 -17.99
N MET A 154 -6.30 4.62 -17.77
CA MET A 154 -5.70 5.83 -18.30
C MET A 154 -4.98 5.52 -19.62
N ASP A 155 -4.99 6.47 -20.54
CA ASP A 155 -4.06 6.47 -21.66
C ASP A 155 -2.66 6.74 -21.12
N VAL A 156 -1.72 5.83 -21.37
CA VAL A 156 -0.34 5.97 -20.90
C VAL A 156 0.40 6.85 -21.90
N PRO A 157 0.71 8.13 -21.58
CA PRO A 157 1.40 9.00 -22.50
C PRO A 157 2.81 8.47 -22.82
N GLY A 158 3.37 8.91 -23.95
CA GLY A 158 4.79 8.74 -24.24
C GLY A 158 5.67 9.52 -23.26
N GLY A 159 6.93 9.10 -23.08
CA GLY A 159 7.86 9.74 -22.15
C GLY A 159 7.72 9.24 -20.71
N GLY A 160 8.14 10.05 -19.75
CA GLY A 160 8.19 9.67 -18.33
C GLY A 160 9.58 9.28 -17.85
N LEU A 161 9.63 8.87 -16.60
CA LEU A 161 10.88 8.55 -15.90
C LEU A 161 11.20 7.07 -16.09
N HIS A 162 12.47 6.75 -16.34
CA HIS A 162 12.91 5.39 -16.67
C HIS A 162 13.85 4.85 -15.60
N TRP A 163 13.65 3.58 -15.24
CA TRP A 163 14.53 2.84 -14.34
C TRP A 163 14.79 1.44 -14.88
N GLN A 164 15.77 0.78 -14.28
CA GLN A 164 15.98 -0.65 -14.39
C GLN A 164 15.89 -1.23 -12.99
N ALA A 165 15.06 -2.27 -12.81
CA ALA A 165 14.90 -2.92 -11.52
C ALA A 165 16.22 -3.59 -11.10
N GLY A 166 16.81 -3.09 -10.02
CA GLY A 166 18.08 -3.57 -9.47
C GLY A 166 17.88 -4.51 -8.28
N PHE A 167 19.00 -5.04 -7.77
CA PHE A 167 18.98 -5.98 -6.64
C PHE A 167 18.37 -5.37 -5.36
N ARG A 168 18.58 -4.07 -5.13
CA ARG A 168 18.02 -3.31 -3.99
C ARG A 168 16.49 -3.16 -4.01
N ASP A 169 15.88 -3.41 -5.17
CA ASP A 169 14.45 -3.25 -5.37
C ASP A 169 13.72 -4.55 -5.02
N LEU A 170 14.44 -5.66 -4.87
CA LEU A 170 13.87 -6.98 -4.60
C LEU A 170 13.55 -7.18 -3.11
N ASP A 171 12.48 -7.93 -2.84
CA ASP A 171 12.13 -8.44 -1.53
C ASP A 171 12.71 -9.86 -1.29
N ILE A 172 12.40 -10.43 -0.12
CA ILE A 172 12.83 -11.79 0.26
C ILE A 172 12.32 -12.88 -0.68
N ASN A 173 11.28 -12.61 -1.48
CA ASN A 173 10.72 -13.55 -2.45
C ASN A 173 11.40 -13.41 -3.82
N GLY A 174 12.34 -12.47 -3.98
CA GLY A 174 13.04 -12.20 -5.24
C GLY A 174 12.21 -11.40 -6.25
N HIS A 175 11.09 -10.81 -5.83
CA HIS A 175 10.29 -9.90 -6.66
C HIS A 175 10.54 -8.46 -6.27
N VAL A 176 10.32 -7.51 -7.18
CA VAL A 176 10.33 -6.09 -6.81
C VAL A 176 9.33 -5.85 -5.67
N ASN A 177 9.82 -5.28 -4.57
CA ASN A 177 9.00 -4.95 -3.42
C ASN A 177 7.90 -3.94 -3.81
N ASN A 178 6.67 -4.18 -3.36
CA ASN A 178 5.51 -3.36 -3.71
C ASN A 178 5.66 -1.87 -3.36
N VAL A 179 6.45 -1.53 -2.33
CA VAL A 179 6.75 -0.15 -1.96
C VAL A 179 7.53 0.59 -3.05
N ARG A 180 8.35 -0.11 -3.85
CA ARG A 180 9.12 0.51 -4.95
C ARG A 180 8.22 1.12 -6.01
N TYR A 181 7.05 0.52 -6.26
CA TYR A 181 6.06 1.10 -7.17
C TYR A 181 5.53 2.44 -6.66
N ALA A 182 5.27 2.56 -5.34
CA ALA A 182 4.87 3.83 -4.74
C ALA A 182 5.96 4.89 -4.89
N GLU A 183 7.23 4.51 -4.71
CA GLU A 183 8.36 5.43 -4.92
C GLU A 183 8.43 5.90 -6.38
N TRP A 184 8.39 4.99 -7.36
CA TRP A 184 8.40 5.36 -8.77
C TRP A 184 7.18 6.19 -9.19
N VAL A 185 6.01 5.95 -8.61
CA VAL A 185 4.81 6.75 -8.81
C VAL A 185 5.00 8.17 -8.28
N LEU A 186 5.50 8.31 -7.06
CA LEU A 186 5.67 9.62 -6.40
C LEU A 186 6.74 10.49 -7.09
N GLU A 187 7.77 9.90 -7.68
CA GLU A 187 8.79 10.61 -8.47
C GLU A 187 8.21 11.31 -9.71
N THR A 188 7.04 10.90 -10.19
CA THR A 188 6.37 11.55 -11.34
C THR A 188 5.60 12.81 -10.96
N VAL A 189 5.43 13.08 -9.67
CA VAL A 189 4.72 14.27 -9.18
C VAL A 189 5.65 15.48 -9.24
N PRO A 190 5.22 16.64 -9.78
CA PRO A 190 6.06 17.83 -9.86
C PRO A 190 6.64 18.24 -8.50
N PRO A 191 7.92 18.64 -8.42
CA PRO A 191 8.56 19.07 -7.17
C PRO A 191 7.79 20.17 -6.43
N GLU A 192 7.13 21.08 -7.15
CA GLU A 192 6.32 22.15 -6.57
C GLU A 192 5.12 21.61 -5.79
N VAL A 193 4.53 20.50 -6.24
CA VAL A 193 3.46 19.80 -5.53
C VAL A 193 4.03 19.06 -4.33
N LEU A 194 5.13 18.33 -4.50
CA LEU A 194 5.81 17.59 -3.43
C LEU A 194 6.26 18.50 -2.27
N MET A 195 6.66 19.73 -2.58
CA MET A 195 7.18 20.69 -1.58
C MET A 195 6.08 21.50 -0.88
N ASN A 196 4.96 21.80 -1.56
CA ASN A 196 3.97 22.77 -1.06
C ASN A 196 2.60 22.15 -0.74
N ARG A 197 2.42 20.84 -0.95
CA ARG A 197 1.18 20.12 -0.68
C ARG A 197 1.46 18.87 0.12
N HIS A 198 0.45 18.39 0.83
CA HIS A 198 0.50 17.09 1.47
C HIS A 198 -0.26 16.06 0.63
N LEU A 199 0.29 14.84 0.58
CA LEU A 199 -0.41 13.69 0.03
C LEU A 199 -1.55 13.34 0.99
N ALA A 200 -2.79 13.36 0.52
CA ALA A 200 -3.97 13.00 1.30
C ALA A 200 -4.44 11.57 1.01
N CYS A 201 -4.21 11.07 -0.22
CA CYS A 201 -4.55 9.71 -0.59
C CYS A 201 -3.54 9.16 -1.60
N LEU A 202 -3.14 7.89 -1.40
CA LEU A 202 -2.42 7.08 -2.38
C LEU A 202 -3.23 5.80 -2.60
N GLU A 203 -3.56 5.50 -3.85
CA GLU A 203 -4.17 4.24 -4.25
C GLU A 203 -3.30 3.56 -5.30
N LEU A 204 -3.02 2.28 -5.09
CA LEU A 204 -2.17 1.44 -5.91
C LEU A 204 -2.96 0.20 -6.35
N GLU A 205 -2.94 -0.09 -7.64
CA GLU A 205 -3.50 -1.29 -8.24
C GLU A 205 -2.37 -2.03 -8.97
N PHE A 206 -2.03 -3.23 -8.50
CA PHE A 206 -0.94 -4.03 -9.07
C PHE A 206 -1.49 -5.00 -10.12
N LYS A 207 -0.85 -5.03 -11.30
CA LYS A 207 -1.27 -5.83 -12.45
C LYS A 207 -0.26 -6.89 -12.84
N HIS A 208 1.01 -6.52 -12.88
CA HIS A 208 2.10 -7.41 -13.27
C HIS A 208 3.35 -7.14 -12.43
N GLU A 209 4.02 -8.22 -12.03
CA GLU A 209 5.31 -8.16 -11.33
C GLU A 209 6.42 -7.66 -12.27
N ILE A 210 7.26 -6.77 -11.76
CA ILE A 210 8.54 -6.40 -12.35
C ILE A 210 9.63 -7.27 -11.73
N ARG A 211 10.52 -7.81 -12.56
CA ARG A 211 11.61 -8.70 -12.17
C ARG A 211 12.97 -7.99 -12.26
N PHE A 212 13.95 -8.57 -11.58
CA PHE A 212 15.34 -8.13 -11.67
C PHE A 212 15.81 -7.94 -13.12
N GLY A 213 16.41 -6.79 -13.41
CA GLY A 213 16.94 -6.44 -14.72
C GLY A 213 15.93 -5.93 -15.74
N GLU A 214 14.61 -6.09 -15.49
CA GLU A 214 13.57 -5.53 -16.38
C GLU A 214 13.62 -4.00 -16.36
N ALA A 215 13.43 -3.41 -17.53
CA ALA A 215 13.27 -1.97 -17.66
C ALA A 215 11.83 -1.57 -17.32
N LEU A 216 11.68 -0.39 -16.72
CA LEU A 216 10.39 0.17 -16.39
C LEU A 216 10.35 1.67 -16.65
N ARG A 217 9.13 2.15 -16.86
CA ARG A 217 8.80 3.56 -17.11
C ARG A 217 7.64 3.95 -16.22
N SER A 218 7.82 5.00 -15.43
CA SER A 218 6.75 5.60 -14.63
C SER A 218 6.28 6.89 -15.29
N VAL A 219 4.97 7.05 -15.38
CA VAL A 219 4.31 8.26 -15.86
C VAL A 219 3.31 8.74 -14.83
N GLY A 220 3.16 10.06 -14.75
CA GLY A 220 2.15 10.73 -13.93
C GLY A 220 1.54 11.86 -14.74
N THR A 221 0.21 11.99 -14.69
CA THR A 221 -0.53 13.05 -15.35
C THR A 221 -1.54 13.65 -14.37
N PRO A 222 -1.70 14.99 -14.34
CA PRO A 222 -2.79 15.60 -13.59
C PRO A 222 -4.13 15.16 -14.18
N ALA A 223 -5.10 14.88 -13.32
CA ALA A 223 -6.48 14.62 -13.71
C ALA A 223 -7.32 15.92 -13.75
N GLU A 224 -8.60 15.83 -14.10
CA GLU A 224 -9.51 16.98 -14.12
C GLU A 224 -9.72 17.58 -12.72
N GLU A 225 -9.74 16.73 -11.67
CA GLU A 225 -9.88 17.18 -10.29
C GLU A 225 -8.56 17.86 -9.80
N PRO A 226 -8.62 19.08 -9.25
CA PRO A 226 -7.43 19.77 -8.76
C PRO A 226 -6.67 18.98 -7.69
N GLY A 227 -5.38 18.75 -7.94
CA GLY A 227 -4.49 18.01 -7.02
C GLY A 227 -4.58 16.49 -7.16
N LEU A 228 -5.45 15.98 -8.03
CA LEU A 228 -5.50 14.57 -8.38
C LEU A 228 -4.51 14.28 -9.51
N PHE A 229 -3.75 13.21 -9.36
CA PHE A 229 -2.85 12.67 -10.38
C PHE A 229 -3.15 11.20 -10.62
N GLU A 230 -3.09 10.81 -11.89
CA GLU A 230 -3.14 9.41 -12.32
C GLU A 230 -1.76 8.99 -12.77
N HIS A 231 -1.38 7.77 -12.44
CA HIS A 231 -0.06 7.25 -12.68
C HIS A 231 -0.10 5.84 -13.25
N ALA A 232 0.89 5.53 -14.07
CA ALA A 232 1.13 4.18 -14.54
C ALA A 232 2.62 3.87 -14.47
N VAL A 233 2.92 2.69 -13.93
CA VAL A 233 4.23 2.05 -14.10
C VAL A 233 4.04 0.97 -15.15
N VAL A 234 4.76 1.10 -16.26
CA VAL A 234 4.79 0.10 -17.34
C VAL A 234 6.17 -0.53 -17.41
N LYS A 235 6.22 -1.81 -17.78
CA LYS A 235 7.46 -2.54 -18.08
C LYS A 235 7.54 -2.90 -19.56
N ASP A 236 8.63 -3.56 -19.96
CA ASP A 236 8.89 -4.08 -21.30
C ASP A 236 7.64 -4.27 -22.19
N LYS A 237 7.67 -3.67 -23.39
CA LYS A 237 6.58 -3.70 -24.37
C LYS A 237 5.26 -3.06 -23.87
N ASP A 238 5.39 -2.02 -23.04
CA ASP A 238 4.28 -1.25 -22.47
C ASP A 238 3.26 -2.11 -21.68
N ILE A 239 3.76 -3.18 -21.05
CA ILE A 239 2.94 -3.99 -20.15
C ILE A 239 2.72 -3.21 -18.86
N LEU A 240 1.46 -2.91 -18.55
CA LEU A 240 1.08 -2.22 -17.33
C LEU A 240 1.41 -3.04 -16.08
N ALA A 241 2.35 -2.59 -15.27
CA ALA A 241 2.75 -3.24 -14.02
C ALA A 241 1.93 -2.73 -12.84
N CYS A 242 1.71 -1.43 -12.74
CA CYS A 242 0.93 -0.80 -11.67
C CYS A 242 0.18 0.42 -12.20
N ARG A 243 -1.06 0.60 -11.75
CA ARG A 243 -1.77 1.89 -11.82
C ARG A 243 -1.79 2.50 -10.44
N ALA A 244 -1.72 3.82 -10.38
CA ALA A 244 -1.90 4.51 -9.12
C ALA A 244 -2.66 5.82 -9.31
N ARG A 245 -3.21 6.30 -8.19
CA ARG A 245 -3.85 7.60 -8.08
C ARG A 245 -3.34 8.28 -6.82
N THR A 246 -2.96 9.55 -6.93
CA THR A 246 -2.58 10.36 -5.76
C THR A 246 -3.41 11.62 -5.67
N LEU A 247 -3.89 11.94 -4.47
CA LEU A 247 -4.60 13.19 -4.18
C LEU A 247 -3.72 14.08 -3.29
N TRP A 248 -3.46 15.30 -3.73
CA TRP A 248 -2.63 16.28 -3.04
C TRP A 248 -3.41 17.51 -2.62
N ARG A 249 -3.36 17.84 -1.33
CA ARG A 249 -4.11 18.94 -0.74
C ARG A 249 -3.19 20.03 -0.18
N PRO A 250 -3.64 21.30 -0.13
CA PRO A 250 -2.90 22.36 0.56
C PRO A 250 -2.62 21.99 2.02
N GLU A 251 -1.48 22.39 2.57
CA GLU A 251 -1.20 22.21 4.00
C GLU A 251 -2.30 22.86 4.87
N GLY A 252 -2.67 22.21 5.97
CA GLY A 252 -3.72 22.69 6.88
C GLY A 252 -5.16 22.35 6.50
N SER A 253 -5.39 21.76 5.32
CA SER A 253 -6.72 21.22 4.93
C SER A 253 -6.90 19.76 5.37
N TYR A 254 -6.78 19.52 6.68
CA TYR A 254 -7.10 18.22 7.25
C TYR A 254 -8.62 18.03 7.27
N PRO A 255 -9.15 16.85 6.92
CA PRO A 255 -10.55 16.57 7.23
C PRO A 255 -10.75 16.72 8.74
N ALA A 256 -11.82 17.41 9.15
CA ALA A 256 -12.18 17.49 10.56
C ALA A 256 -12.28 16.06 11.14
N PRO A 257 -11.94 15.83 12.42
CA PRO A 257 -12.28 14.55 13.04
C PRO A 257 -13.81 14.37 13.01
N GLY A 258 -14.28 13.41 12.20
CA GLY A 258 -15.71 13.21 11.88
C GLY A 258 -16.22 13.90 10.60
N GLY A 259 -15.35 14.57 9.84
CA GLY A 259 -15.64 15.18 8.54
C GLY A 259 -15.60 14.14 7.41
N GLY A 260 -16.71 14.01 6.69
CA GLY A 260 -16.95 12.92 5.74
C GLY A 260 -15.86 12.69 4.67
N ARG A 261 -15.69 11.39 4.36
CA ARG A 261 -15.19 10.73 3.15
C ARG A 261 -14.17 11.49 2.29
N VAL A 262 -12.98 10.90 2.13
CA VAL A 262 -12.19 11.06 0.88
C VAL A 262 -12.87 10.22 -0.21
N SER A 263 -14.00 10.71 -0.72
CA SER A 263 -14.67 10.14 -1.89
C SER A 263 -14.00 10.69 -3.13
N LEU A 264 -13.05 9.94 -3.71
CA LEU A 264 -12.57 10.16 -5.07
C LEU A 264 -13.65 9.59 -5.99
N ARG A 265 -14.48 10.44 -6.58
CA ARG A 265 -15.38 10.07 -7.67
C ARG A 265 -14.76 10.52 -8.98
#